data_AF-A0A9C9MJ76-F1
#
_entry.id   AF-A0A9C9MJ76-F1
#
_cell.length_a   1.000
_cell.length_b   1.000
_cell.length_c   1.000
_cell.angle_alpha   90.00
_cell.angle_beta   90.00
_cell.angle_gamma   90.00
#
_symmetry.space_group_name_H-M   'P 1'
#
loop_
_entity.id
_entity.type
_entity.pdbx_description
1 polymer ?
#
loop_
_entity_poly.entity_id
_entity_poly.type
_entity_poly.pdbx_seq_one_letter_code
_entity_poly.pdbx_strand_id
1 'polypeptide(L)'
;TNTVTITTVYKTLGKRALAIYLGSIITISLALGYVLNILALNFHIEMLHHHQHELLPEWLKLLGSVLLLIMFALHYGRNIKNKLTSGGELNSMTAVKTLSVKGMTCMHCQETVRQAVSAVDGVDNVNVDLSGGKVSFIYDSNDLTHIKEAILEKGYEIAEN
;
A
#
# COMPACT_ATOMS: atom_id res chain seq x y z
N THR A 1 4.88 7.25 -5.50
CA THR A 1 5.99 7.93 -6.20
C THR A 1 7.01 8.57 -5.26
N ASN A 2 6.63 9.13 -4.11
CA ASN A 2 7.59 9.81 -3.21
C ASN A 2 8.43 8.88 -2.30
N THR A 3 8.06 7.62 -2.09
CA THR A 3 8.72 6.73 -1.12
C THR A 3 10.13 6.31 -1.55
N VAL A 4 10.34 6.01 -2.83
CA VAL A 4 11.66 5.59 -3.36
C VAL A 4 12.65 6.77 -3.32
N THR A 5 12.20 7.96 -3.73
CA THR A 5 13.03 9.18 -3.70
C THR A 5 13.47 9.54 -2.29
N ILE A 6 12.55 9.51 -1.32
CA ILE A 6 12.85 9.81 0.09
C ILE A 6 13.80 8.76 0.67
N THR A 7 13.63 7.48 0.31
CA THR A 7 14.49 6.39 0.81
C THR A 7 15.91 6.51 0.27
N THR A 8 16.07 6.88 -1.01
CA THR A 8 17.38 7.14 -1.61
C THR A 8 18.07 8.32 -0.95
N VAL A 9 17.35 9.43 -0.75
CA VAL A 9 17.86 10.61 -0.05
C VAL A 9 18.24 10.31 1.40
N TYR A 10 17.44 9.50 2.11
CA TYR A 10 17.78 9.03 3.46
C TYR A 10 19.04 8.17 3.50
N LYS A 11 19.22 7.28 2.51
CA LYS A 11 20.42 6.44 2.37
C LYS A 11 21.67 7.22 1.97
N THR A 12 21.56 8.26 1.15
CA THR A 12 22.72 9.02 0.65
C THR A 12 23.16 10.13 1.61
N LEU A 13 22.23 10.85 2.21
CA LEU A 13 22.54 12.00 3.09
C LEU A 13 22.62 11.61 4.58
N GLY A 14 22.07 10.46 4.95
CA GLY A 14 22.04 9.96 6.33
C GLY A 14 20.97 10.65 7.19
N LYS A 15 20.56 9.94 8.25
CA LYS A 15 19.41 10.33 9.10
C LYS A 15 19.52 11.73 9.71
N ARG A 16 20.75 12.17 10.03
CA ARG A 16 21.00 13.47 10.68
C ARG A 16 20.81 14.63 9.69
N ALA A 17 21.36 14.52 8.48
CA ALA A 17 21.21 15.55 7.46
C ALA A 17 19.76 15.68 6.99
N LEU A 18 19.06 14.54 6.83
CA LEU A 18 17.63 14.55 6.47
C LEU A 18 16.78 15.24 7.55
N ALA A 19 17.02 14.94 8.83
CA ALA A 19 16.31 15.56 9.94
C ALA A 19 16.56 17.08 10.00
N ILE A 20 17.80 17.53 9.74
CA ILE A 20 18.14 18.95 9.69
C ILE A 20 17.43 19.64 8.52
N TYR A 21 17.41 19.03 7.34
CA TYR A 21 16.73 19.56 6.16
C TYR A 21 15.21 19.67 6.34
N LEU A 22 14.56 18.61 6.82
CA LEU A 22 13.11 18.64 7.09
C LEU A 22 12.78 19.61 8.23
N GLY A 23 13.61 19.64 9.27
CA GLY A 23 13.48 20.56 10.38
C GLY A 23 13.60 22.02 9.93
N SER A 24 14.53 22.34 9.04
CA SER A 24 14.69 23.71 8.52
C SER A 24 13.48 24.15 7.71
N ILE A 25 12.92 23.30 6.85
CA ILE A 25 11.69 23.60 6.09
C ILE A 25 10.52 23.91 7.02
N ILE A 26 10.29 23.06 8.03
CA ILE A 26 9.19 23.26 8.98
C ILE A 26 9.37 24.57 9.74
N THR A 27 10.59 24.82 10.23
CA THR A 27 10.90 26.03 11.00
C THR A 27 10.70 27.28 10.15
N ILE A 28 11.20 27.28 8.90
CA ILE A 28 11.04 28.41 7.96
C ILE A 28 9.56 28.63 7.63
N SER A 29 8.80 27.56 7.40
CA SER A 29 7.37 27.65 7.07
C SER A 29 6.55 28.26 8.20
N LEU A 30 6.82 27.85 9.44
CA LEU A 30 6.17 28.40 10.63
C LEU A 30 6.59 29.85 10.88
N ALA A 31 7.87 30.16 10.74
CA ALA A 31 8.39 31.52 10.91
C ALA A 31 7.79 32.47 9.87
N LEU A 32 7.74 32.06 8.60
CA LEU A 32 7.12 32.85 7.54
C LEU A 32 5.62 33.04 7.79
N GLY A 33 4.90 31.98 8.19
CA GLY A 33 3.49 32.08 8.54
C GLY A 33 3.25 33.06 9.70
N TYR A 34 4.09 33.02 10.74
CA TYR A 34 4.02 33.93 11.87
C TYR A 34 4.33 35.39 11.47
N VAL A 35 5.35 35.60 10.63
CA VAL A 35 5.70 36.92 10.09
C VAL A 35 4.57 37.47 9.23
N LEU A 36 4.00 36.67 8.32
CA LEU A 36 2.85 37.05 7.50
C LEU A 36 1.63 37.39 8.37
N ASN A 37 1.41 36.65 9.47
CA ASN A 37 0.34 36.92 10.41
C ASN A 37 0.52 38.28 11.12
N ILE A 38 1.73 38.60 11.61
CA ILE A 38 2.04 39.91 12.20
C ILE A 38 1.88 41.02 11.15
N LEU A 39 2.42 40.79 9.95
CA LEU A 39 2.36 41.74 8.85
C LEU A 39 0.90 42.05 8.48
N ALA A 40 0.05 41.03 8.37
CA ALA A 40 -1.37 41.20 8.10
C ALA A 40 -2.08 42.03 9.19
N LEU A 41 -1.77 41.77 10.46
CA LEU A 41 -2.34 42.51 11.59
C LEU A 41 -1.90 43.99 11.59
N ASN A 42 -0.62 44.24 11.32
CA ASN A 42 -0.03 45.58 11.28
C ASN A 42 -0.49 46.42 10.10
N PHE A 43 -0.68 45.81 8.93
CA PHE A 43 -1.16 46.51 7.75
C PHE A 43 -2.69 46.72 7.74
N HIS A 44 -3.38 46.35 8.83
CA HIS A 44 -4.84 46.29 8.90
C HIS A 44 -5.41 45.67 7.62
N ILE A 45 -4.69 44.65 7.10
CA ILE A 45 -5.26 43.76 6.12
C ILE A 45 -6.26 42.98 6.94
N GLU A 46 -7.46 43.52 7.04
CA GLU A 46 -8.65 42.73 7.29
C GLU A 46 -8.62 41.70 6.16
N MET A 47 -7.93 40.59 6.42
CA MET A 47 -8.21 39.33 5.77
C MET A 47 -9.67 39.14 6.08
N LEU A 48 -10.49 39.63 5.16
CA LEU A 48 -11.92 39.49 5.13
C LEU A 48 -12.13 37.97 5.04
N HIS A 49 -11.98 37.30 6.18
CA HIS A 49 -12.51 35.99 6.50
C HIS A 49 -14.02 36.15 6.59
N HIS A 50 -14.62 36.75 5.56
CA HIS A 50 -15.90 36.30 5.12
C HIS A 50 -15.62 34.88 4.64
N HIS A 51 -15.82 33.91 5.53
CA HIS A 51 -16.14 32.55 5.12
C HIS A 51 -17.48 32.59 4.37
N GLN A 52 -17.51 33.28 3.23
CA GLN A 52 -18.54 33.16 2.21
C GLN A 52 -18.25 31.85 1.44
N HIS A 53 -18.11 30.75 2.18
CA HIS A 53 -18.18 29.41 1.61
C HIS A 53 -19.64 28.97 1.60
N GLU A 54 -20.47 29.75 0.92
CA GLU A 54 -21.84 29.40 0.51
C GLU A 54 -21.95 29.21 -1.02
N LEU A 55 -20.82 29.05 -1.72
CA LEU A 55 -20.83 28.73 -3.16
C LEU A 55 -21.12 27.25 -3.45
N LEU A 56 -21.10 26.39 -2.44
CA LEU A 56 -21.54 25.00 -2.58
C LEU A 56 -22.79 24.79 -1.72
N PRO A 57 -23.90 24.33 -2.32
CA PRO A 57 -25.11 24.07 -1.57
C PRO A 57 -24.84 22.99 -0.50
N GLU A 58 -25.48 23.12 0.65
CA GLU A 58 -25.21 22.29 1.84
C GLU A 58 -25.27 20.77 1.57
N TRP A 59 -26.12 20.33 0.62
CA TRP A 59 -26.18 18.93 0.21
C TRP A 59 -24.86 18.42 -0.41
N LEU A 60 -24.07 19.28 -1.07
CA LEU A 60 -22.80 18.92 -1.71
C LEU A 60 -21.67 18.76 -0.69
N LYS A 61 -21.66 19.55 0.39
CA LYS A 61 -20.78 19.34 1.56
C LYS A 61 -21.10 18.01 2.24
N LEU A 62 -22.38 17.72 2.42
CA LEU A 62 -22.84 16.47 3.02
C LEU A 62 -22.42 15.28 2.16
N LEU A 63 -22.57 15.38 0.84
CA LEU A 63 -22.10 14.36 -0.10
C LEU A 63 -20.60 14.12 -0.02
N GLY A 64 -19.79 15.17 0.09
CA GLY A 64 -18.33 15.04 0.21
C GLY A 64 -17.91 14.27 1.47
N SER A 65 -18.53 14.60 2.62
CA SER A 65 -18.27 13.91 3.88
C SER A 65 -18.75 12.45 3.85
N VAL A 66 -19.96 12.21 3.34
CA VAL A 66 -20.54 10.87 3.21
C VAL A 66 -19.73 10.01 2.25
N LEU A 67 -19.27 10.55 1.12
CA LEU A 67 -18.46 9.83 0.14
C LEU A 67 -17.11 9.42 0.73
N LEU A 68 -16.46 10.29 1.51
CA LEU A 68 -15.22 9.95 2.21
C LEU A 68 -15.43 8.87 3.28
N LEU A 69 -16.51 8.95 4.07
CA LEU A 69 -16.85 7.93 5.05
C LEU A 69 -17.16 6.58 4.38
N ILE A 70 -17.87 6.58 3.25
CA ILE A 70 -18.14 5.38 2.45
C ILE A 70 -16.83 4.79 1.92
N MET A 71 -15.94 5.59 1.35
CA MET A 71 -14.63 5.13 0.88
C MET A 71 -13.81 4.52 2.01
N PHE A 72 -13.78 5.17 3.19
CA PHE A 72 -13.06 4.68 4.36
C PHE A 72 -13.68 3.40 4.90
N ALA A 73 -15.01 3.33 5.00
CA ALA A 73 -15.75 2.14 5.44
C ALA A 73 -15.59 0.96 4.47
N LEU A 74 -15.61 1.21 3.16
CA LEU A 74 -15.34 0.18 2.15
C LEU A 74 -13.88 -0.25 2.16
N HIS A 75 -12.93 0.67 2.35
CA HIS A 75 -11.51 0.34 2.43
C HIS A 75 -11.19 -0.50 3.69
N TYR A 76 -11.67 -0.05 4.85
CA TYR A 76 -11.49 -0.75 6.12
C TYR A 76 -12.27 -2.08 6.15
N GLY A 77 -13.49 -2.08 5.59
CA GLY A 77 -14.35 -3.25 5.45
C GLY A 77 -13.80 -4.29 4.48
N ARG A 78 -13.22 -3.90 3.33
CA ARG A 78 -12.51 -4.83 2.43
C ARG A 78 -11.28 -5.41 3.10
N ASN A 79 -10.52 -4.59 3.84
CA ASN A 79 -9.35 -5.05 4.56
C ASN A 79 -9.70 -6.06 5.66
N ILE A 80 -10.83 -5.85 6.36
CA ILE A 80 -11.37 -6.80 7.35
C ILE A 80 -11.96 -8.05 6.69
N LYS A 81 -12.69 -7.91 5.58
CA LYS A 81 -13.29 -9.06 4.87
C LYS A 81 -12.22 -10.01 4.35
N ASN A 82 -11.11 -9.49 3.82
CA ASN A 82 -9.95 -10.29 3.45
C ASN A 82 -9.37 -11.09 4.63
N LYS A 83 -9.48 -10.55 5.86
CA LYS A 83 -9.01 -11.22 7.08
C LYS A 83 -10.04 -12.21 7.66
N LEU A 84 -11.32 -12.05 7.35
CA LEU A 84 -12.41 -12.95 7.75
C LEU A 84 -12.62 -14.12 6.76
N THR A 85 -12.38 -13.92 5.47
CA THR A 85 -12.31 -15.01 4.49
C THR A 85 -11.03 -15.84 4.62
N SER A 86 -10.08 -15.43 5.46
CA SER A 86 -8.91 -16.25 5.86
C SER A 86 -9.10 -16.98 7.19
N GLY A 87 -10.31 -17.00 7.78
CA GLY A 87 -10.52 -17.55 9.12
C GLY A 87 -11.90 -18.13 9.39
N GLY A 88 -12.52 -18.83 8.43
CA GLY A 88 -13.76 -19.58 8.63
C GLY A 88 -13.61 -21.05 8.23
N GLU A 89 -13.90 -21.95 9.17
CA GLU A 89 -13.68 -23.41 9.16
C GLU A 89 -14.23 -24.21 7.95
N LEU A 90 -13.30 -25.00 7.39
CA LEU A 90 -13.38 -26.40 6.98
C LEU A 90 -14.60 -26.88 6.15
N ASN A 91 -14.47 -26.79 4.82
CA ASN A 91 -14.94 -27.86 3.95
C ASN A 91 -13.72 -28.51 3.29
N SER A 92 -13.40 -29.71 3.75
CA SER A 92 -12.27 -30.53 3.31
C SER A 92 -12.40 -30.87 1.84
N MET A 93 -11.69 -30.13 0.97
CA MET A 93 -11.12 -30.62 -0.30
C MET A 93 -10.16 -29.62 -0.99
N THR A 94 -9.85 -28.46 -0.39
CA THR A 94 -8.87 -27.48 -0.90
C THR A 94 -7.67 -27.41 0.05
N ALA A 95 -6.56 -28.05 -0.30
CA ALA A 95 -5.34 -27.98 0.52
C ALA A 95 -4.60 -26.66 0.24
N VAL A 96 -4.35 -25.86 1.27
CA VAL A 96 -3.41 -24.74 1.16
C VAL A 96 -2.01 -25.32 1.02
N LYS A 97 -1.37 -25.06 -0.12
CA LYS A 97 -0.01 -25.50 -0.40
C LYS A 97 0.93 -24.31 -0.35
N THR A 98 2.15 -24.55 0.11
CA THR A 98 3.19 -23.53 0.19
C THR A 98 4.45 -24.05 -0.49
N LEU A 99 5.01 -23.23 -1.38
CA LEU A 99 6.28 -23.48 -2.07
C LEU A 99 7.29 -22.40 -1.70
N SER A 100 8.53 -22.79 -1.45
CA SER A 100 9.63 -21.86 -1.24
C SER A 100 10.24 -21.51 -2.60
N VAL A 101 10.25 -20.22 -2.96
CA VAL A 101 10.74 -19.74 -4.26
C VAL A 101 11.94 -18.82 -4.04
N LYS A 102 13.06 -19.16 -4.66
CA LYS A 102 14.31 -18.39 -4.63
C LYS A 102 14.38 -17.42 -5.81
N GLY A 103 15.11 -16.33 -5.63
CA GLY A 103 15.36 -15.32 -6.67
C GLY A 103 14.38 -14.15 -6.68
N MET A 104 13.31 -14.18 -5.87
CA MET A 104 12.44 -13.01 -5.67
C MET A 104 13.15 -11.98 -4.79
N THR A 105 13.59 -10.87 -5.38
CA THR A 105 14.30 -9.79 -4.66
C THR A 105 13.58 -8.45 -4.68
N CYS A 106 12.45 -8.37 -5.40
CA CYS A 106 11.75 -7.13 -5.68
C CYS A 106 10.23 -7.33 -5.77
N MET A 107 9.46 -6.25 -5.58
CA MET A 107 7.99 -6.28 -5.71
C MET A 107 7.52 -6.70 -7.11
N HIS A 108 8.26 -6.32 -8.15
CA HIS A 108 7.94 -6.75 -9.52
C HIS A 108 8.16 -8.25 -9.70
N CYS A 109 9.22 -8.79 -9.08
CA CYS A 109 9.58 -10.20 -9.08
C CYS A 109 8.48 -11.02 -8.39
N GLN A 110 7.99 -10.52 -7.25
CA GLN A 110 6.86 -11.08 -6.51
C GLN A 110 5.59 -11.16 -7.37
N GLU A 111 5.26 -10.06 -8.06
CA GLU A 111 4.05 -10.00 -8.88
C GLU A 111 4.15 -10.92 -10.11
N THR A 112 5.32 -11.03 -10.73
CA THR A 112 5.55 -11.98 -11.84
C THR A 112 5.30 -13.43 -11.39
N VAL A 113 5.81 -13.82 -10.23
CA VAL A 113 5.57 -15.16 -9.66
C VAL A 113 4.10 -15.35 -9.30
N ARG A 114 3.46 -14.34 -8.68
CA ARG A 114 2.03 -14.38 -8.34
C ARG A 114 1.17 -14.61 -9.58
N GLN A 115 1.45 -13.89 -10.66
CA GLN A 115 0.72 -14.02 -11.93
C GLN A 115 0.94 -15.37 -12.58
N ALA A 116 2.17 -15.87 -12.62
CA ALA A 116 2.46 -17.19 -13.16
C ALA A 116 1.70 -18.31 -12.43
N VAL A 117 1.68 -18.26 -11.09
CA VAL A 117 0.97 -19.25 -10.27
C VAL A 117 -0.55 -19.08 -10.37
N SER A 118 -1.05 -17.84 -10.46
CA SER A 118 -2.49 -17.57 -10.62
C SER A 118 -3.03 -17.92 -12.02
N ALA A 119 -2.15 -18.07 -13.01
CA ALA A 119 -2.52 -18.43 -14.37
C ALA A 119 -2.70 -19.95 -14.56
N VAL A 120 -2.31 -20.76 -13.57
CA VAL A 120 -2.52 -22.21 -13.60
C VAL A 120 -3.97 -22.50 -13.23
N ASP A 121 -4.64 -23.28 -14.08
CA ASP A 121 -6.05 -23.64 -13.88
C ASP A 121 -6.25 -24.39 -12.55
N GLY A 122 -7.27 -23.97 -11.79
CA GLY A 122 -7.59 -24.55 -10.48
C GLY A 122 -6.78 -23.99 -9.31
N VAL A 123 -5.93 -22.98 -9.54
CA VAL A 123 -5.25 -22.25 -8.46
C VAL A 123 -6.09 -21.07 -8.00
N ASP A 124 -6.30 -21.01 -6.69
CA ASP A 124 -7.01 -19.93 -6.01
C ASP A 124 -6.16 -19.30 -4.89
N ASN A 125 -6.50 -18.07 -4.50
CA ASN A 125 -5.92 -17.38 -3.34
C ASN A 125 -4.37 -17.40 -3.28
N VAL A 126 -3.71 -16.97 -4.35
CA VAL A 126 -2.25 -16.88 -4.40
C VAL A 126 -1.75 -15.69 -3.57
N ASN A 127 -0.97 -16.00 -2.54
CA ASN A 127 -0.26 -15.04 -1.70
C ASN A 127 1.25 -15.28 -1.80
N VAL A 128 2.03 -14.20 -1.96
CA VAL A 128 3.49 -14.28 -2.04
C VAL A 128 4.10 -13.48 -0.91
N ASP A 129 4.94 -14.10 -0.10
CA ASP A 129 5.76 -13.45 0.92
C ASP A 129 7.18 -13.25 0.39
N LEU A 130 7.51 -11.99 0.06
CA LEU A 130 8.84 -11.60 -0.41
C LEU A 130 9.91 -11.67 0.71
N SER A 131 9.51 -11.44 1.96
CA SER A 131 10.46 -11.47 3.10
C SER A 131 10.83 -12.90 3.46
N GLY A 132 9.85 -13.81 3.41
CA GLY A 132 10.02 -15.23 3.68
C GLY A 132 10.43 -16.07 2.46
N GLY A 133 10.34 -15.52 1.24
CA GLY A 133 10.62 -16.25 0.00
C GLY A 133 9.62 -17.39 -0.26
N LYS A 134 8.35 -17.20 0.12
CA LYS A 134 7.32 -18.25 0.07
C LYS A 134 6.13 -17.84 -0.78
N VAL A 135 5.53 -18.80 -1.45
CA VAL A 135 4.30 -18.65 -2.22
C VAL A 135 3.28 -19.62 -1.64
N SER A 136 2.16 -19.11 -1.16
CA SER A 136 1.03 -19.88 -0.63
C SER A 136 -0.15 -19.77 -1.57
N PHE A 137 -0.82 -20.88 -1.85
CA PHE A 137 -1.97 -20.91 -2.75
C PHE A 137 -2.90 -22.07 -2.40
N ILE A 138 -4.14 -21.97 -2.84
CA ILE A 138 -5.13 -23.03 -2.76
C ILE A 138 -5.14 -23.76 -4.09
N TYR A 139 -5.08 -25.09 -4.05
CA TYR A 139 -5.08 -25.88 -5.27
C TYR A 139 -5.70 -27.26 -5.02
N ASP A 140 -6.64 -27.63 -5.88
CA ASP A 140 -7.47 -28.83 -5.74
C ASP A 140 -6.72 -30.12 -6.05
N SER A 141 -5.67 -30.06 -6.89
CA SER A 141 -4.92 -31.25 -7.30
C SER A 141 -3.70 -31.49 -6.42
N ASN A 142 -3.32 -32.75 -6.20
CA ASN A 142 -2.07 -33.10 -5.53
C ASN A 142 -0.83 -32.84 -6.41
N ASP A 143 -1.01 -32.76 -7.73
CA ASP A 143 0.07 -32.60 -8.70
C ASP A 143 0.51 -31.14 -8.85
N LEU A 144 1.67 -30.83 -8.29
CA LEU A 144 2.28 -29.50 -8.35
C LEU A 144 3.12 -29.25 -9.62
N THR A 145 3.21 -30.21 -10.55
CA THR A 145 4.12 -30.14 -11.70
C THR A 145 3.90 -28.88 -12.53
N HIS A 146 2.64 -28.59 -12.89
CA HIS A 146 2.30 -27.38 -13.67
C HIS A 146 2.63 -26.07 -12.94
N ILE A 147 2.46 -26.03 -11.62
CA ILE A 147 2.79 -24.85 -10.81
C ILE A 147 4.32 -24.67 -10.73
N LYS A 148 5.06 -25.78 -10.57
CA LYS A 148 6.51 -25.74 -10.57
C LYS A 148 7.06 -25.27 -11.94
N GLU A 149 6.52 -25.81 -13.03
CA GLU A 149 6.86 -25.41 -14.40
C GLU A 149 6.58 -23.92 -14.64
N ALA A 150 5.41 -23.41 -14.25
CA ALA A 150 5.06 -22.00 -14.41
C ALA A 150 6.05 -21.06 -13.68
N ILE A 151 6.54 -21.47 -12.51
CA ILE A 151 7.55 -20.71 -11.76
C ILE A 151 8.93 -20.80 -12.44
N LEU A 152 9.31 -21.98 -12.93
CA LEU A 152 10.57 -22.21 -13.64
C LEU A 152 10.63 -21.47 -14.98
N GLU A 153 9.53 -21.40 -15.72
CA GLU A 153 9.43 -20.67 -17.00
C GLU A 153 9.67 -19.16 -16.80
N LYS A 154 9.32 -18.63 -15.62
CA LYS A 154 9.65 -17.24 -15.25
C LYS A 154 11.08 -17.05 -14.74
N GLY A 155 11.88 -18.11 -14.70
CA GLY A 155 13.29 -18.08 -14.31
C GLY A 155 13.52 -18.11 -12.79
N TYR A 156 12.58 -18.63 -12.02
CA TYR A 156 12.71 -18.75 -10.57
C TYR A 156 12.94 -20.21 -10.15
N GLU A 157 13.73 -20.39 -9.10
CA GLU A 157 14.04 -21.70 -8.54
C GLU A 157 13.12 -22.04 -7.37
N ILE A 158 12.78 -23.32 -7.23
CA ILE A 158 11.96 -23.81 -6.11
C ILE A 158 12.88 -24.54 -5.14
N ALA A 159 12.88 -24.10 -3.88
CA ALA A 159 13.61 -24.79 -2.83
C ALA A 159 12.74 -25.94 -2.30
N GLU A 160 13.07 -27.16 -2.69
CA GLU A 160 12.54 -28.36 -2.05
C GLU A 160 13.17 -28.51 -0.67
N ASN A 161 12.34 -28.65 0.36
CA ASN A 161 12.79 -28.90 1.72
C ASN A 161 11.87 -29.93 2.37
#